data_AF-A0A962RXJ2-F1
#
_entry.id   AF-A0A962RXJ2-F1
#
_cell.length_a   1.000
_cell.length_b   1.000
_cell.length_c   1.000
_cell.angle_alpha   90.00
_cell.angle_beta   90.00
_cell.angle_gamma   90.00
#
_symmetry.space_group_name_H-M   'P 1'
#
loop_
_entity.id
_entity.type
_entity.pdbx_description
1 polymer ?
#
loop_
_entity_poly.entity_id
_entity_poly.type
_entity_poly.pdbx_seq_one_letter_code
_entity_poly.pdbx_strand_id
1 'polypeptide(L)'
;MTEPIQISTVARERRGEDERLTATAILAECRIRSLKHLNEVFAALFDQLDDTLFELADHSDNNADQNRYFDAMREVRLKRSEIERRFRDGCTRLFHEPASARPPADTPREGTMTLSLVANDDLEESLAIDNLVAKIEAECDDELGAFSQRMTALAATRRDAAEANPLAPRALCDAFRAACSVLEVEIEIRLLVFKLFDRLVAASLRGCYHDLNAYLVTQGVLPVLRRASAETPWVTR
;
A
#
# COMPACT_ATOMS: atom_id res chain seq x y z
N MET A 1 -14.26 38.20 42.51
CA MET A 1 -14.19 36.73 42.42
C MET A 1 -15.53 36.31 41.87
N THR A 2 -15.72 35.80 40.66
CA THR A 2 -14.92 34.93 39.79
C THR A 2 -15.64 35.03 38.43
N GLU A 3 -15.00 35.19 37.27
CA GLU A 3 -14.93 34.12 36.25
C GLU A 3 -14.23 34.65 34.97
N PRO A 4 -12.96 34.28 34.71
CA PRO A 4 -12.35 34.41 33.38
C PRO A 4 -12.18 33.07 32.64
N ILE A 5 -12.69 31.95 33.18
CA ILE A 5 -12.29 30.60 32.74
C ILE A 5 -12.97 30.16 31.43
N GLN A 6 -14.21 30.58 31.16
CA GLN A 6 -15.01 30.07 30.03
C GLN A 6 -14.49 30.47 28.63
N ILE A 7 -13.89 31.66 28.48
CA ILE A 7 -13.41 32.17 27.17
C ILE A 7 -12.16 31.39 26.69
N SER A 8 -11.31 30.96 27.62
CA SER A 8 -10.09 30.21 27.30
C SER A 8 -10.37 28.79 26.79
N THR A 9 -11.44 28.17 27.28
CA THR A 9 -11.84 26.81 26.91
C THR A 9 -12.41 26.78 25.48
N VAL A 10 -13.31 27.70 25.15
CA VAL A 10 -13.92 27.79 23.80
C VAL A 10 -12.89 28.14 22.72
N ALA A 11 -11.92 29.00 23.01
CA ALA A 11 -10.83 29.32 22.09
C ALA A 11 -9.90 28.11 21.85
N ARG A 12 -9.65 27.30 22.89
CA ARG A 12 -8.86 26.07 22.79
C ARG A 12 -9.60 24.97 22.01
N GLU A 13 -10.91 24.86 22.18
CA GLU A 13 -11.76 23.94 21.42
C GLU A 13 -11.84 24.31 19.94
N ARG A 14 -12.06 25.59 19.61
CA ARG A 14 -12.06 26.07 18.20
C ARG A 14 -10.72 25.86 17.49
N ARG A 15 -9.61 26.11 18.19
CA ARG A 15 -8.27 25.84 17.64
C ARG A 15 -8.03 24.35 17.38
N GLY A 16 -8.51 23.48 18.27
CA GLY A 16 -8.44 22.04 18.08
C GLY A 16 -9.34 21.54 16.94
N GLU A 17 -10.49 22.18 16.72
CA GLU A 17 -11.38 21.93 15.58
C GLU A 17 -10.69 22.30 14.25
N ASP A 18 -10.13 23.51 14.14
CA ASP A 18 -9.43 23.98 12.94
C ASP A 18 -8.20 23.13 12.59
N GLU A 19 -7.42 22.72 13.60
CA GLU A 19 -6.27 21.81 13.42
C GLU A 19 -6.72 20.43 12.91
N ARG A 20 -7.87 19.91 13.36
CA ARG A 20 -8.44 18.64 12.89
C ARG A 20 -9.00 18.70 11.47
N LEU A 21 -9.69 19.80 11.13
CA LEU A 21 -10.17 20.03 9.76
C LEU A 21 -8.99 20.13 8.79
N THR A 22 -7.91 20.81 9.20
CA THR A 22 -6.67 20.93 8.42
C THR A 22 -5.99 19.57 8.23
N ALA A 23 -5.83 18.78 9.30
CA ALA A 23 -5.26 17.43 9.21
C ALA A 23 -6.07 16.49 8.29
N THR A 24 -7.41 16.60 8.33
CA THR A 24 -8.30 15.81 7.48
C THR A 24 -8.13 16.18 6.00
N ALA A 25 -8.02 17.48 5.69
CA ALA A 25 -7.76 17.95 4.32
C ALA A 25 -6.39 17.50 3.81
N ILE A 26 -5.35 17.56 4.65
CA ILE A 26 -3.99 17.10 4.31
C ILE A 26 -3.99 15.61 3.97
N LEU A 27 -4.65 14.78 4.79
CA LEU A 27 -4.75 13.33 4.55
C LEU A 27 -5.55 13.00 3.29
N ALA A 28 -6.63 13.75 3.01
CA ALA A 28 -7.41 13.59 1.79
C ALA A 28 -6.56 13.88 0.54
N GLU A 29 -5.72 14.92 0.58
CA GLU A 29 -4.81 15.26 -0.51
C GLU A 29 -3.69 14.22 -0.67
N CYS A 30 -3.12 13.72 0.43
CA CYS A 30 -2.15 12.62 0.39
C CYS A 30 -2.74 11.38 -0.27
N ARG A 31 -4.00 11.05 0.07
CA ARG A 31 -4.72 9.94 -0.58
C ARG A 31 -4.88 10.15 -2.08
N ILE A 32 -5.31 11.34 -2.51
CA ILE A 32 -5.50 11.65 -3.94
C ILE A 32 -4.19 11.47 -4.73
N ARG A 33 -3.08 12.01 -4.21
CA ARG A 33 -1.75 11.89 -4.82
C ARG A 33 -1.30 10.43 -4.90
N SER A 34 -1.45 9.69 -3.80
CA SER A 34 -1.07 8.28 -3.74
C SER A 34 -1.85 7.44 -4.74
N LEU A 35 -3.17 7.62 -4.80
CA LEU A 35 -4.03 6.91 -5.76
C LEU A 35 -3.69 7.25 -7.20
N LYS A 36 -3.24 8.48 -7.49
CA LYS A 36 -2.78 8.84 -8.84
C LYS A 36 -1.55 8.01 -9.24
N HIS A 37 -0.49 8.01 -8.43
CA HIS A 37 0.72 7.22 -8.69
C HIS A 37 0.42 5.73 -8.83
N LEU A 38 -0.44 5.21 -7.96
CA LEU A 38 -0.83 3.81 -7.99
C LEU A 38 -1.64 3.45 -9.25
N ASN A 39 -2.55 4.30 -9.71
CA ASN A 39 -3.28 4.06 -10.96
C ASN A 39 -2.34 4.01 -12.17
N GLU A 40 -1.31 4.85 -12.20
CA GLU A 40 -0.29 4.83 -13.27
C GLU A 40 0.50 3.51 -13.26
N VAL A 41 0.85 2.99 -12.08
CA VAL A 41 1.49 1.67 -11.93
C VAL A 41 0.59 0.55 -12.43
N PHE A 42 -0.70 0.57 -12.09
CA PHE A 42 -1.64 -0.47 -12.51
C PHE A 42 -1.85 -0.46 -14.02
N ALA A 43 -1.91 0.72 -14.64
CA ALA A 43 -1.98 0.82 -16.09
C ALA A 43 -0.76 0.17 -16.75
N ALA A 44 0.44 0.56 -16.33
CA ALA A 44 1.68 -0.01 -16.85
C ALA A 44 1.84 -1.51 -16.56
N LEU A 45 1.37 -1.98 -15.41
CA LEU A 45 1.38 -3.39 -15.01
C LEU A 45 0.58 -4.24 -15.99
N PHE A 46 -0.69 -3.88 -16.20
CA PHE A 46 -1.58 -4.69 -17.03
C PHE A 46 -1.21 -4.62 -18.50
N ASP A 47 -0.68 -3.49 -18.98
CA ASP A 47 -0.19 -3.37 -20.35
C ASP A 47 1.05 -4.28 -20.55
N GLN A 48 2.01 -4.27 -19.61
CA GLN A 48 3.17 -5.19 -19.68
C GLN A 48 2.79 -6.66 -19.47
N LEU A 49 1.78 -6.95 -18.66
CA LEU A 49 1.29 -8.31 -18.45
C LEU A 49 0.67 -8.86 -19.73
N ASP A 50 -0.13 -8.06 -20.43
CA ASP A 50 -0.70 -8.42 -21.73
C ASP A 50 0.42 -8.72 -22.75
N ASP A 51 1.43 -7.86 -22.86
CA ASP A 51 2.57 -8.05 -23.77
C ASP A 51 3.35 -9.33 -23.40
N THR A 52 3.62 -9.54 -22.10
CA THR A 52 4.36 -10.71 -21.63
C THR A 52 3.59 -12.01 -21.90
N LEU A 53 2.29 -12.04 -21.63
CA LEU A 53 1.44 -13.20 -21.91
C LEU A 53 1.33 -13.48 -23.42
N PHE A 54 1.31 -12.43 -24.24
CA PHE A 54 1.32 -12.56 -25.69
C PHE A 54 2.64 -13.18 -26.17
N GLU A 55 3.78 -12.66 -25.72
CA GLU A 55 5.09 -13.20 -26.07
C GLU A 55 5.23 -14.67 -25.66
N LEU A 56 4.77 -15.03 -24.46
CA LEU A 56 4.78 -16.43 -23.99
C LEU A 56 3.88 -17.34 -24.83
N ALA A 57 2.71 -16.84 -25.27
CA ALA A 57 1.81 -17.58 -26.14
C ALA A 57 2.39 -17.78 -27.55
N ASP A 58 3.05 -16.75 -28.10
CA ASP A 58 3.62 -16.76 -29.46
C ASP A 58 4.85 -17.68 -29.56
N HIS A 59 5.65 -17.76 -28.48
CA HIS A 59 6.84 -18.62 -28.41
C HIS A 59 6.55 -20.03 -27.89
N SER A 60 5.31 -20.35 -27.54
CA SER A 60 4.96 -21.67 -27.03
C SER A 60 4.94 -22.70 -28.15
N ASP A 61 5.78 -23.73 -28.03
CA ASP A 61 5.81 -24.88 -28.95
C ASP A 61 4.60 -25.82 -28.81
N ASN A 62 3.77 -25.61 -27.78
CA ASN A 62 2.62 -26.44 -27.44
C ASN A 62 1.31 -25.65 -27.53
N ASN A 63 0.35 -26.19 -28.29
CA ASN A 63 -0.98 -25.62 -28.45
C ASN A 63 -1.74 -25.53 -27.12
N ALA A 64 -1.50 -26.44 -26.17
CA ALA A 64 -2.15 -26.40 -24.87
C ALA A 64 -1.69 -25.18 -24.05
N ASP A 65 -0.39 -24.93 -24.02
CA ASP A 65 0.19 -23.80 -23.28
C ASP A 65 -0.13 -22.46 -23.95
N GLN A 66 -0.16 -22.43 -25.29
CA GLN A 66 -0.61 -21.26 -26.03
C GLN A 66 -2.07 -20.89 -25.70
N ASN A 67 -2.97 -21.88 -25.72
CA ASN A 67 -4.38 -21.65 -25.33
C ASN A 67 -4.48 -21.18 -23.89
N ARG A 68 -3.71 -21.76 -22.97
CA ARG A 68 -3.66 -21.36 -21.56
C ARG A 68 -3.27 -19.89 -21.40
N TYR A 69 -2.25 -19.41 -22.11
CA TYR A 69 -1.85 -18.00 -22.04
C TYR A 69 -2.88 -17.05 -22.65
N PHE A 70 -3.55 -17.45 -23.74
CA PHE A 70 -4.64 -16.65 -24.32
C PHE A 70 -5.87 -16.57 -23.42
N ASP A 71 -6.25 -17.69 -22.78
CA ASP A 71 -7.34 -17.71 -21.80
C ASP A 71 -7.02 -16.83 -20.59
N ALA A 72 -5.78 -16.90 -20.09
CA ALA A 72 -5.29 -16.02 -19.03
C ALA A 72 -5.33 -14.54 -19.40
N MET A 73 -4.88 -14.18 -20.60
CA MET A 73 -4.93 -12.81 -21.10
C MET A 73 -6.37 -12.30 -21.19
N ARG A 74 -7.30 -13.13 -21.66
CA ARG A 74 -8.72 -12.79 -21.71
C ARG A 74 -9.29 -12.55 -20.31
N GLU A 75 -8.97 -13.42 -19.36
CA GLU A 75 -9.45 -13.31 -17.97
C GLU A 75 -8.90 -12.04 -17.29
N VAL A 76 -7.60 -11.77 -17.45
CA VAL A 76 -6.96 -10.55 -16.95
C VAL A 76 -7.64 -9.30 -17.50
N ARG A 77 -7.88 -9.25 -18.82
CA ARG A 77 -8.58 -8.11 -19.46
C ARG A 77 -9.99 -7.93 -18.93
N LEU A 78 -10.73 -9.02 -18.71
CA LEU A 78 -12.09 -9.00 -18.19
C LEU A 78 -12.12 -8.46 -16.75
N LYS A 79 -11.17 -8.90 -15.90
CA LYS A 79 -11.12 -8.56 -14.47
C LYS A 79 -10.36 -7.28 -14.15
N ARG A 80 -9.59 -6.71 -15.08
CA ARG A 80 -8.75 -5.50 -14.88
C ARG A 80 -9.50 -4.38 -14.14
N SER A 81 -10.67 -3.99 -14.65
CA SER A 81 -11.46 -2.91 -14.05
C SER A 81 -11.94 -3.22 -12.62
N GLU A 82 -12.25 -4.49 -12.33
CA GLU A 82 -12.64 -4.93 -10.99
C GLU A 82 -11.45 -4.92 -10.04
N ILE A 83 -10.28 -5.37 -10.49
CA ILE A 83 -9.03 -5.39 -9.70
C ILE A 83 -8.62 -3.95 -9.35
N GLU A 84 -8.59 -3.05 -10.34
CA GLU A 84 -8.28 -1.63 -10.12
C GLU A 84 -9.24 -0.98 -9.11
N ARG A 85 -10.55 -1.29 -9.20
CA ARG A 85 -11.55 -0.82 -8.23
C ARG A 85 -11.29 -1.38 -6.84
N ARG A 86 -11.13 -2.70 -6.70
CA ARG A 86 -10.88 -3.37 -5.41
C ARG A 86 -9.62 -2.85 -4.73
N PHE A 87 -8.56 -2.61 -5.50
CA PHE A 87 -7.32 -2.05 -4.98
C PHE A 87 -7.51 -0.61 -4.51
N ARG A 88 -8.19 0.23 -5.29
CA ARG A 88 -8.51 1.62 -4.92
C ARG A 88 -9.35 1.68 -3.64
N ASP A 89 -10.33 0.79 -3.51
CA ASP A 89 -11.19 0.68 -2.32
C ASP A 89 -10.38 0.18 -1.12
N GLY A 90 -9.50 -0.80 -1.33
CA GLY A 90 -8.51 -1.27 -0.34
C GLY A 90 -7.62 -0.14 0.16
N CYS A 91 -6.99 0.59 -0.74
CA CYS A 91 -6.17 1.75 -0.41
C CYS A 91 -6.98 2.83 0.31
N THR A 92 -8.19 3.12 -0.15
CA THR A 92 -9.05 4.12 0.51
C THR A 92 -9.38 3.71 1.94
N ARG A 93 -9.65 2.43 2.21
CA ARG A 93 -9.84 1.93 3.57
C ARG A 93 -8.61 2.11 4.45
N LEU A 94 -7.39 1.96 3.91
CA LEU A 94 -6.16 2.21 4.66
C LEU A 94 -6.07 3.63 5.24
N PHE A 95 -6.65 4.63 4.56
CA PHE A 95 -6.69 6.01 5.05
C PHE A 95 -7.79 6.30 6.08
N HIS A 96 -8.75 5.39 6.27
CA HIS A 96 -9.93 5.59 7.11
C HIS A 96 -10.03 4.64 8.30
N GLU A 97 -9.56 3.39 8.15
CA GLU A 97 -9.68 2.36 9.18
C GLU A 97 -8.43 2.29 10.08
N PRO A 98 -8.60 2.15 11.40
CA PRO A 98 -7.50 1.81 12.29
C PRO A 98 -6.94 0.44 11.94
N ALA A 99 -5.60 0.28 11.95
CA ALA A 99 -4.95 -1.00 11.69
C ALA A 99 -5.47 -2.14 12.60
N SER A 100 -6.01 -1.80 13.78
CA SER A 100 -6.66 -2.72 14.72
C SER A 100 -8.01 -3.27 14.25
N ALA A 101 -8.73 -2.55 13.38
CA ALA A 101 -10.00 -3.01 12.80
C ALA A 101 -9.82 -3.87 11.55
N ARG A 102 -8.57 -4.09 11.10
CA ARG A 102 -8.28 -4.91 9.94
C ARG A 102 -8.49 -6.38 10.28
N PRO A 103 -9.37 -7.12 9.58
CA PRO A 103 -9.44 -8.55 9.78
C PRO A 103 -8.06 -9.16 9.46
N PRO A 104 -7.54 -10.08 10.30
CA PRO A 104 -6.35 -10.84 9.92
C PRO A 104 -6.64 -11.56 8.61
N ALA A 105 -5.69 -11.50 7.67
CA ALA A 105 -5.75 -12.33 6.49
C ALA A 105 -5.72 -13.80 6.94
N ASP A 106 -6.69 -14.56 6.42
CA ASP A 106 -6.78 -16.02 6.42
C ASP A 106 -7.21 -16.74 7.71
N THR A 107 -8.50 -17.14 7.73
CA THR A 107 -8.91 -18.37 8.42
C THR A 107 -9.16 -19.45 7.36
N PRO A 108 -8.32 -20.51 7.28
CA PRO A 108 -8.53 -21.61 6.33
C PRO A 108 -9.79 -22.39 6.67
N ARG A 109 -10.61 -22.68 5.65
CA ARG A 109 -11.83 -23.51 5.76
C ARG A 109 -11.49 -24.97 5.40
N GLU A 110 -11.81 -25.88 6.31
CA GLU A 110 -11.40 -27.29 6.30
C GLU A 110 -11.89 -28.08 5.05
N GLY A 111 -10.97 -28.75 4.34
CA GLY A 111 -11.21 -29.59 3.15
C GLY A 111 -9.93 -30.29 2.61
N THR A 112 -9.60 -31.45 3.16
CA THR A 112 -8.24 -32.03 3.31
C THR A 112 -7.44 -32.52 2.08
N MET A 113 -7.85 -32.26 0.84
CA MET A 113 -6.97 -32.53 -0.33
C MET A 113 -6.84 -31.36 -1.29
N THR A 114 -7.92 -30.61 -1.51
CA THR A 114 -7.85 -29.29 -2.15
C THR A 114 -7.04 -28.31 -1.30
N LEU A 115 -7.07 -28.48 0.04
CA LEU A 115 -6.26 -27.69 0.97
C LEU A 115 -4.75 -27.77 0.72
N SER A 116 -4.19 -28.89 0.24
CA SER A 116 -2.72 -29.00 0.15
C SER A 116 -2.15 -28.23 -1.04
N LEU A 117 -2.88 -28.16 -2.16
CA LEU A 117 -2.49 -27.36 -3.33
C LEU A 117 -2.81 -25.88 -3.09
N VAL A 118 -4.02 -25.58 -2.56
CA VAL A 118 -4.38 -24.21 -2.17
C VAL A 118 -3.41 -23.65 -1.14
N ALA A 119 -2.99 -24.45 -0.16
CA ALA A 119 -1.97 -24.03 0.81
C ALA A 119 -0.58 -23.83 0.19
N ASN A 120 -0.25 -24.52 -0.89
CA ASN A 120 1.01 -24.30 -1.61
C ASN A 120 0.96 -22.98 -2.39
N ASP A 121 -0.13 -22.75 -3.12
CA ASP A 121 -0.36 -21.50 -3.86
C ASP A 121 -0.37 -20.30 -2.89
N ASP A 122 -1.09 -20.41 -1.76
CA ASP A 122 -1.12 -19.37 -0.73
C ASP A 122 0.25 -19.09 -0.12
N LEU A 123 1.10 -20.11 0.00
CA LEU A 123 2.46 -19.98 0.50
C LEU A 123 3.37 -19.29 -0.52
N GLU A 124 3.26 -19.65 -1.81
CA GLU A 124 4.00 -19.01 -2.90
C GLU A 124 3.61 -17.54 -3.05
N GLU A 125 2.32 -17.22 -2.99
CA GLU A 125 1.83 -15.85 -2.97
C GLU A 125 2.37 -15.08 -1.75
N SER A 126 2.31 -15.68 -0.56
CA SER A 126 2.79 -15.03 0.66
C SER A 126 4.29 -14.71 0.56
N LEU A 127 5.09 -15.65 0.08
CA LEU A 127 6.53 -15.47 -0.15
C LEU A 127 6.79 -14.37 -1.18
N ALA A 128 6.02 -14.32 -2.26
CA ALA A 128 6.16 -13.27 -3.27
C ALA A 128 5.89 -11.88 -2.68
N ILE A 129 4.82 -11.74 -1.88
CA ILE A 129 4.47 -10.48 -1.22
C ILE A 129 5.51 -10.11 -0.15
N ASP A 130 6.05 -11.06 0.62
CA ASP A 130 7.09 -10.77 1.61
C ASP A 130 8.39 -10.26 0.98
N ASN A 131 8.81 -10.87 -0.13
CA ASN A 131 9.96 -10.38 -0.90
C ASN A 131 9.72 -8.98 -1.47
N LEU A 132 8.50 -8.73 -1.96
CA LEU A 132 8.06 -7.43 -2.46
C LEU A 132 8.20 -6.34 -1.40
N VAL A 133 7.68 -6.63 -0.20
CA VAL A 133 7.67 -5.71 0.94
C VAL A 133 9.09 -5.41 1.39
N ALA A 134 9.91 -6.45 1.59
CA ALA A 134 11.30 -6.27 2.00
C ALA A 134 12.10 -5.42 1.00
N LYS A 135 11.85 -5.58 -0.29
CA LYS A 135 12.52 -4.79 -1.33
C LYS A 135 12.05 -3.33 -1.35
N ILE A 136 10.74 -3.08 -1.26
CA ILE A 136 10.21 -1.70 -1.21
C ILE A 136 10.74 -0.98 0.04
N GLU A 137 10.77 -1.67 1.18
CA GLU A 137 11.32 -1.12 2.43
C GLU A 137 12.81 -0.79 2.29
N ALA A 138 13.60 -1.66 1.68
CA ALA A 138 15.02 -1.41 1.44
C ALA A 138 15.29 -0.26 0.44
N GLU A 139 14.51 -0.15 -0.62
CA GLU A 139 14.69 0.88 -1.66
C GLU A 139 14.16 2.26 -1.26
N CYS A 140 13.19 2.31 -0.34
CA CYS A 140 12.52 3.54 0.08
C CYS A 140 12.76 3.88 1.57
N ASP A 141 13.73 3.26 2.24
CA ASP A 141 13.91 3.35 3.71
C ASP A 141 13.89 4.79 4.24
N ASP A 142 14.69 5.67 3.62
CA ASP A 142 14.80 7.08 4.01
C ASP A 142 13.47 7.84 3.82
N GLU A 143 12.89 7.78 2.62
CA GLU A 143 11.66 8.50 2.28
C GLU A 143 10.43 7.93 3.02
N LEU A 144 10.36 6.62 3.20
CA LEU A 144 9.31 5.91 3.94
C LEU A 144 9.38 6.18 5.44
N GLY A 145 10.58 6.17 6.02
CA GLY A 145 10.79 6.51 7.43
C GLY A 145 10.39 7.96 7.71
N ALA A 146 10.78 8.88 6.84
CA ALA A 146 10.40 10.28 6.90
C ALA A 146 8.88 10.48 6.80
N PHE A 147 8.23 9.78 5.86
CA PHE A 147 6.78 9.84 5.68
C PHE A 147 6.05 9.27 6.90
N SER A 148 6.50 8.11 7.41
CA SER A 148 5.90 7.45 8.56
C SER A 148 5.93 8.36 9.81
N GLN A 149 7.05 9.03 10.08
CA GLN A 149 7.15 9.99 11.20
C GLN A 149 6.18 11.17 11.06
N ARG A 150 6.06 11.73 9.85
CA ARG A 150 5.11 12.83 9.58
C ARG A 150 3.66 12.37 9.71
N MET A 151 3.36 11.15 9.27
CA MET A 151 2.04 10.53 9.42
C MET A 151 1.69 10.28 10.89
N THR A 152 2.64 9.79 11.70
CA THR A 152 2.43 9.64 13.16
C THR A 152 2.18 11.00 13.82
N ALA A 153 2.90 12.06 13.42
CA ALA A 153 2.67 13.40 13.94
C ALA A 153 1.28 13.94 13.57
N LEU A 154 0.80 13.69 12.34
CA LEU A 154 -0.57 14.01 11.93
C LEU A 154 -1.60 13.16 12.68
N ALA A 155 -1.34 11.88 12.88
CA ALA A 155 -2.24 10.99 13.62
C ALA A 155 -2.37 11.45 15.08
N ALA A 156 -1.30 11.90 15.73
CA ALA A 156 -1.36 12.42 17.11
C ALA A 156 -2.30 13.63 17.29
N THR A 157 -2.56 14.41 16.23
CA THR A 157 -3.55 15.51 16.27
C THR A 157 -5.00 15.01 16.20
N ARG A 158 -5.21 13.78 15.76
CA ARG A 158 -6.51 13.11 15.62
C ARG A 158 -6.61 11.98 16.66
N ARG A 159 -7.43 12.15 17.70
CA ARG A 159 -7.66 11.09 18.72
C ARG A 159 -8.08 9.73 18.14
N ASP A 160 -8.58 9.72 16.91
CA ASP A 160 -9.17 8.56 16.24
C ASP A 160 -8.33 8.05 15.05
N ALA A 161 -7.19 8.68 14.76
CA ALA A 161 -6.36 8.23 13.65
C ALA A 161 -5.54 7.01 14.04
N ALA A 162 -5.68 5.96 13.24
CA ALA A 162 -4.78 4.81 13.22
C ALA A 162 -3.32 5.28 13.36
N GLU A 163 -2.57 4.72 14.31
CA GLU A 163 -1.11 4.90 14.39
C GLU A 163 -0.37 4.33 13.16
N ALA A 164 -1.08 3.69 12.24
CA ALA A 164 -0.51 3.02 11.09
C ALA A 164 -0.42 3.94 9.87
N ASN A 165 0.77 3.93 9.25
CA ASN A 165 1.01 4.53 7.95
C ASN A 165 0.09 3.87 6.89
N PRO A 166 -0.83 4.61 6.26
CA PRO A 166 -1.78 4.07 5.27
C PRO A 166 -1.10 3.63 3.97
N LEU A 167 0.14 4.05 3.74
CA LEU A 167 0.98 3.66 2.61
C LEU A 167 2.15 2.79 3.07
N ALA A 168 2.01 2.07 4.18
CA ALA A 168 3.00 1.08 4.57
C ALA A 168 3.12 0.01 3.45
N PRO A 169 4.35 -0.40 3.06
CA PRO A 169 4.56 -1.35 1.97
C PRO A 169 3.76 -2.64 2.15
N ARG A 170 3.81 -3.26 3.34
CA ARG A 170 2.98 -4.43 3.69
C ARG A 170 1.49 -4.19 3.41
N ALA A 171 0.94 -3.08 3.88
CA ALA A 171 -0.48 -2.80 3.75
C ALA A 171 -0.93 -2.61 2.29
N LEU A 172 -0.08 -2.02 1.46
CA LEU A 172 -0.28 -1.88 0.02
C LEU A 172 -0.19 -3.21 -0.71
N CYS A 173 0.84 -4.02 -0.40
CA CYS A 173 1.04 -5.32 -1.04
C CYS A 173 -0.09 -6.30 -0.67
N ASP A 174 -0.61 -6.26 0.56
CA ASP A 174 -1.79 -7.03 0.96
C ASP A 174 -3.07 -6.56 0.28
N ALA A 175 -3.24 -5.25 0.14
CA ALA A 175 -4.37 -4.71 -0.62
C ALA A 175 -4.31 -5.14 -2.10
N PHE A 176 -3.11 -5.25 -2.66
CA PHE A 176 -2.90 -5.75 -4.02
C PHE A 176 -3.22 -7.24 -4.14
N ARG A 177 -2.68 -8.08 -3.25
CA ARG A 177 -2.99 -9.51 -3.19
C ARG A 177 -4.50 -9.74 -3.10
N ALA A 178 -5.18 -9.03 -2.19
CA ALA A 178 -6.63 -9.12 -2.05
C ALA A 178 -7.41 -8.62 -3.27
N ALA A 179 -6.88 -7.65 -4.02
CA ALA A 179 -7.49 -7.19 -5.27
C ALA A 179 -7.35 -8.22 -6.40
N CYS A 180 -6.20 -8.92 -6.47
CA CYS A 180 -5.92 -9.97 -7.44
C CYS A 180 -6.64 -11.30 -7.16
N SER A 181 -7.26 -11.47 -5.99
CA SER A 181 -7.97 -12.71 -5.62
C SER A 181 -9.17 -13.06 -6.51
N VAL A 182 -9.61 -12.14 -7.38
CA VAL A 182 -10.66 -12.37 -8.39
C VAL A 182 -10.18 -13.02 -9.66
N LEU A 183 -8.85 -13.09 -9.86
CA LEU A 183 -8.27 -13.70 -11.05
C LEU A 183 -8.37 -15.21 -10.94
N GLU A 184 -9.22 -15.79 -11.79
CA GLU A 184 -9.37 -17.23 -11.98
C GLU A 184 -8.31 -17.72 -12.98
N VAL A 185 -7.05 -17.60 -12.59
CA VAL A 185 -5.87 -18.01 -13.37
C VAL A 185 -5.01 -18.96 -12.55
N GLU A 186 -4.15 -19.72 -13.24
CA GLU A 186 -3.17 -20.59 -12.61
C GLU A 186 -2.11 -19.79 -11.83
N ILE A 187 -1.54 -20.41 -10.80
CA ILE A 187 -0.63 -19.76 -9.85
C ILE A 187 0.57 -19.11 -10.56
N GLU A 188 1.11 -19.71 -11.62
CA GLU A 188 2.25 -19.17 -12.36
C GLU A 188 1.94 -17.82 -13.01
N ILE A 189 0.71 -17.63 -13.50
CA ILE A 189 0.27 -16.35 -14.06
C ILE A 189 0.09 -15.32 -12.95
N ARG A 190 -0.44 -15.73 -11.80
CA ARG A 190 -0.59 -14.85 -10.64
C ARG A 190 0.76 -14.39 -10.09
N LEU A 191 1.74 -15.29 -10.01
CA LEU A 191 3.12 -14.95 -9.65
C LEU A 191 3.78 -14.02 -10.68
N LEU A 192 3.47 -14.18 -11.98
CA LEU A 192 3.90 -13.25 -13.01
C LEU A 192 3.34 -11.84 -12.76
N VAL A 193 2.06 -11.72 -12.39
CA VAL A 193 1.45 -10.43 -12.01
C VAL A 193 2.21 -9.79 -10.83
N PHE A 194 2.50 -10.56 -9.78
CA PHE A 194 3.25 -10.05 -8.62
C PHE A 194 4.67 -9.63 -8.97
N LYS A 195 5.33 -10.39 -9.86
CA LYS A 195 6.67 -10.08 -10.34
C LYS A 195 6.72 -8.83 -11.23
N LEU A 196 5.69 -8.58 -12.04
CA LEU A 196 5.58 -7.34 -12.80
C LEU A 196 5.30 -6.16 -11.88
N PHE A 197 4.44 -6.36 -10.88
CA PHE A 197 4.16 -5.34 -9.88
C PHE A 197 5.42 -4.95 -9.11
N ASP A 198 6.25 -5.93 -8.71
CA ASP A 198 7.56 -5.72 -8.07
C ASP A 198 8.46 -4.74 -8.84
N ARG A 199 8.52 -4.89 -10.16
CA ARG A 199 9.39 -4.07 -11.00
C ARG A 199 8.92 -2.63 -11.11
N LEU A 200 7.61 -2.40 -11.02
CA LEU A 200 7.00 -1.10 -11.27
C LEU A 200 6.70 -0.31 -9.99
N VAL A 201 6.32 -1.03 -8.93
CA VAL A 201 5.80 -0.42 -7.70
C VAL A 201 6.89 0.34 -6.94
N ALA A 202 8.11 -0.20 -6.84
CA ALA A 202 9.17 0.38 -6.02
C ALA A 202 9.57 1.78 -6.51
N ALA A 203 9.83 1.92 -7.81
CA ALA A 203 10.18 3.21 -8.41
C ALA A 203 9.05 4.25 -8.29
N SER A 204 7.79 3.84 -8.48
CA SER A 204 6.65 4.73 -8.36
C SER A 204 6.39 5.13 -6.89
N LEU A 205 6.49 4.19 -5.95
CA LEU A 205 6.34 4.47 -4.53
C LEU A 205 7.42 5.40 -4.01
N ARG A 206 8.67 5.27 -4.47
CA ARG A 206 9.72 6.22 -4.13
C ARG A 206 9.37 7.65 -4.53
N GLY A 207 8.92 7.84 -5.78
CA GLY A 207 8.45 9.15 -6.26
C GLY A 207 7.25 9.66 -5.46
N CYS A 208 6.30 8.78 -5.16
CA CYS A 208 5.13 9.08 -4.34
C CYS A 208 5.54 9.55 -2.93
N TYR A 209 6.41 8.82 -2.21
CA TYR A 209 6.86 9.22 -0.88
C TYR A 209 7.62 10.55 -0.90
N HIS A 210 8.45 10.78 -1.92
CA HIS A 210 9.13 12.06 -2.10
C HIS A 210 8.12 13.22 -2.24
N ASP A 211 7.13 13.08 -3.13
CA ASP A 211 6.12 14.12 -3.38
C ASP A 211 5.21 14.36 -2.17
N LEU A 212 4.84 13.29 -1.46
CA LEU A 212 4.07 13.37 -0.23
C LEU A 212 4.86 14.03 0.90
N ASN A 213 6.14 13.69 1.06
CA ASN A 213 6.99 14.33 2.05
C ASN A 213 7.17 15.82 1.76
N ALA A 214 7.40 16.21 0.50
CA ALA A 214 7.47 17.61 0.10
C ALA A 214 6.17 18.34 0.41
N TYR A 215 5.02 17.75 0.07
CA TYR A 215 3.71 18.31 0.40
C TYR A 215 3.54 18.50 1.91
N LEU A 216 3.83 17.48 2.73
CA LEU A 216 3.71 17.56 4.19
C LEU A 216 4.60 18.65 4.79
N VAL A 217 5.83 18.80 4.28
CA VAL A 217 6.74 19.89 4.69
C VAL A 217 6.14 21.26 4.35
N THR A 218 5.54 21.45 3.16
CA THR A 218 4.88 22.72 2.81
C THR A 218 3.66 23.03 3.67
N GLN A 219 2.98 22.01 4.18
CA GLN A 219 1.86 22.15 5.12
C GLN A 219 2.34 22.33 6.58
N GLY A 220 3.64 22.44 6.83
CA GLY A 220 4.21 22.64 8.16
C GLY A 220 4.23 21.38 9.02
N VAL A 221 3.96 20.20 8.43
CA VAL A 221 3.96 18.92 9.14
C VAL A 221 5.40 18.45 9.31
N LEU A 222 5.91 18.61 10.54
CA LEU A 222 7.26 18.20 10.97
C LEU A 222 8.34 18.51 9.90
N PRO A 223 8.59 19.81 9.61
CA PRO A 223 9.48 20.22 8.51
C PRO A 223 10.94 19.77 8.72
N VAL A 224 11.35 19.73 9.98
CA VAL A 224 12.68 19.28 10.40
C VAL A 224 12.53 17.93 11.09
N LEU A 225 12.94 16.86 10.39
CA LEU A 225 13.07 15.54 10.99
C LEU A 225 14.36 15.53 11.83
N ARG A 226 14.23 15.40 13.15
CA ARG A 226 15.39 15.08 13.98
C ARG A 226 15.72 13.63 13.70
N ARG A 227 16.73 13.40 12.85
CA ARG A 227 17.35 12.08 12.73
C ARG A 227 17.75 11.68 14.15
N ALA A 228 17.23 10.55 14.63
CA ALA A 228 17.67 9.98 15.89
C ALA A 228 19.18 9.75 15.72
N SER A 229 19.98 10.63 16.31
CA SER A 229 21.42 10.45 16.40
C SER A 229 21.59 9.11 17.11
N ALA A 230 22.15 8.12 16.44
CA ALA A 230 22.77 7.00 17.11
C ALA A 230 23.94 7.58 17.90
N GLU A 231 23.64 8.11 19.09
CA GLU A 231 24.65 8.41 20.10
C GLU A 231 25.34 7.07 20.39
N THR A 232 26.46 6.87 19.74
CA THR A 232 27.37 5.77 20.03
C THR A 232 27.88 6.05 21.44
N PRO A 233 27.53 5.25 22.47
CA PRO A 233 28.19 5.38 23.75
C PRO A 233 29.57 4.79 23.53
N TRP A 234 30.55 5.65 23.27
CA TRP A 234 31.95 5.30 23.42
C TRP A 234 32.14 4.84 24.87
N VAL A 235 32.42 3.56 25.07
CA VAL A 235 32.87 3.05 26.37
C VAL A 235 34.39 3.11 26.33
N THR A 236 34.93 4.19 26.87
CA THR A 236 36.33 4.27 27.26
C THR A 236 36.47 3.66 28.66
N ARG A 237 37.13 2.49 28.75
CA ARG A 237 38.13 2.25 29.81
C ARG A 237 38.96 0.99 29.56
#